data_AF-A0A448KCC8-F1
#
_entry.id   AF-A0A448KCC8-F1
#
_cell.length_a   1.000
_cell.length_b   1.000
_cell.length_c   1.000
_cell.angle_alpha   90.00
_cell.angle_beta   90.00
_cell.angle_gamma   90.00
#
_symmetry.space_group_name_H-M   'P 1'
#
loop_
_entity.id
_entity.type
_entity.pdbx_description
1 polymer ?
#
loop_
_entity_poly.entity_id
_entity_poly.type
_entity_poly.pdbx_seq_one_letter_code
_entity_poly.pdbx_strand_id
1 'polypeptide(L)'
;MSLQADLDTLATLYDTLSKNVQSCHDIQTSTDSSLSGAVWESPNATAFRAAWDEFKPKLVAFEQALADGATDVANNHNNNAAANGVTDARQLTPVSAVA
;
A
#
# COMPACT_ATOMS: atom_id res chain seq x y z
N MET A 1 -2.82 13.96 -24.89
CA MET A 1 -3.57 13.52 -23.69
C MET A 1 -4.24 14.76 -23.11
N SER A 2 -5.47 14.67 -22.60
CA SER A 2 -6.08 15.81 -21.90
C SER A 2 -5.61 15.81 -20.45
N LEU A 3 -5.50 17.00 -19.84
CA LEU A 3 -5.14 17.14 -18.42
C LEU A 3 -6.04 16.29 -17.51
N GLN A 4 -7.34 16.21 -17.81
CA GLN A 4 -8.26 15.38 -17.05
C GLN A 4 -7.87 13.89 -17.10
N ALA A 5 -7.50 13.38 -18.29
CA ALA A 5 -7.06 11.99 -18.40
C ALA A 5 -5.78 11.73 -17.60
N ASP A 6 -4.84 12.69 -17.57
CA ASP A 6 -3.62 12.56 -16.76
C ASP A 6 -3.96 12.53 -15.26
N LEU A 7 -4.85 13.41 -14.79
CA LEU A 7 -5.34 13.40 -13.40
C LEU A 7 -6.03 12.07 -13.06
N ASP A 8 -6.88 11.53 -13.94
CA ASP A 8 -7.56 10.25 -13.73
C ASP A 8 -6.56 9.08 -13.62
N THR A 9 -5.45 9.11 -14.38
CA THR A 9 -4.39 8.09 -14.26
C THR A 9 -3.65 8.18 -12.92
N LEU A 10 -3.38 9.40 -12.43
CA LEU A 10 -2.79 9.61 -11.10
C LEU A 10 -3.73 9.13 -9.99
N ALA A 11 -5.04 9.41 -10.10
CA ALA A 11 -6.03 8.92 -9.14
C ALA A 11 -6.12 7.39 -9.14
N THR A 12 -6.02 6.74 -10.32
CA THR A 12 -5.99 5.28 -10.44
C THR A 12 -4.74 4.67 -9.79
N LEU A 13 -3.58 5.30 -10.00
CA LEU A 13 -2.33 4.88 -9.36
C LEU A 13 -2.43 5.03 -7.83
N TYR A 14 -2.94 6.17 -7.35
CA TYR A 14 -3.20 6.40 -5.92
C TYR A 14 -4.07 5.30 -5.31
N ASP A 15 -5.19 4.95 -5.95
CA ASP A 15 -6.10 3.92 -5.43
C ASP A 15 -5.42 2.54 -5.39
N THR A 16 -4.58 2.25 -6.39
CA THR A 16 -3.81 1.00 -6.45
C THR A 16 -2.80 0.92 -5.29
N LEU A 17 -2.01 1.97 -5.07
CA LEU A 17 -1.03 2.01 -4.00
C LEU A 17 -1.72 1.94 -2.62
N SER A 18 -2.79 2.72 -2.43
CA SER A 18 -3.59 2.74 -1.19
C SER A 18 -4.17 1.37 -0.86
N LYS A 19 -4.72 0.66 -1.86
CA LYS A 19 -5.24 -0.70 -1.68
C LYS A 19 -4.13 -1.69 -1.32
N ASN A 20 -2.95 -1.53 -1.89
CA ASN A 20 -1.81 -2.40 -1.62
C ASN A 20 -1.21 -2.18 -0.23
N VAL A 21 -1.31 -0.96 0.34
CA VAL A 21 -0.97 -0.71 1.76
C VAL A 21 -1.79 -1.64 2.66
N GLN A 22 -3.13 -1.61 2.53
CA GLN A 22 -4.02 -2.48 3.30
C GLN A 22 -3.73 -3.97 3.04
N SER A 23 -3.46 -4.34 1.79
CA SER A 23 -3.15 -5.73 1.44
C SER A 23 -1.86 -6.22 2.13
N CYS A 24 -0.83 -5.37 2.23
CA CYS A 24 0.39 -5.70 2.96
C CYS A 24 0.12 -5.89 4.45
N HIS A 25 -0.65 -4.99 5.06
CA HIS A 25 -1.04 -5.12 6.47
C HIS A 25 -1.84 -6.41 6.73
N ASP A 26 -2.82 -6.71 5.89
CA ASP A 26 -3.67 -7.90 6.03
C ASP A 26 -2.85 -9.19 5.91
N ILE A 27 -1.90 -9.26 4.97
CA ILE A 27 -1.00 -10.41 4.82
C ILE A 27 -0.17 -10.60 6.10
N GLN A 28 0.35 -9.51 6.67
CA GLN A 28 1.15 -9.59 7.91
C GLN A 28 0.33 -10.11 9.09
N THR A 29 -0.80 -9.46 9.37
CA THR A 29 -1.60 -9.73 10.57
C THR A 29 -2.33 -11.06 10.49
N SER A 30 -2.90 -11.42 9.34
CA SER A 30 -3.61 -12.70 9.17
C SER A 30 -2.66 -13.89 9.20
N THR A 31 -1.45 -13.75 8.64
CA THR A 31 -0.43 -14.81 8.67
C THR A 31 0.09 -15.01 10.09
N ASP A 32 0.45 -13.94 10.80
CA ASP A 32 0.89 -14.02 12.20
C ASP A 32 -0.17 -14.64 13.10
N SER A 33 -1.41 -14.17 12.99
CA SER A 33 -2.53 -14.71 13.77
C SER A 33 -2.71 -16.20 13.49
N SER A 34 -2.66 -16.62 12.23
CA SER A 34 -2.83 -18.02 11.85
C SER A 34 -1.66 -18.90 12.29
N LEU A 35 -0.42 -18.41 12.16
CA LEU A 35 0.79 -19.13 12.60
C LEU A 35 0.83 -19.34 14.11
N SER A 36 0.37 -18.35 14.88
CA SER A 36 0.32 -18.41 16.35
C SER A 36 -0.76 -19.36 16.87
N GLY A 37 -1.86 -19.53 16.14
CA GLY A 37 -2.98 -20.40 16.52
C GLY A 37 -2.87 -21.85 16.01
N ALA A 38 -1.93 -22.14 15.10
CA ALA A 38 -1.84 -23.46 14.47
C ALA A 38 -0.75 -24.35 15.09
N VAL A 39 -1.13 -25.58 15.47
CA VAL A 39 -0.17 -26.65 15.79
C VAL A 39 0.34 -27.26 14.48
N TRP A 40 1.38 -26.64 13.92
CA TRP A 40 2.03 -27.08 12.68
C TRP A 40 3.53 -27.33 12.93
N GLU A 41 3.88 -28.61 13.14
CA GLU A 41 5.20 -29.07 13.61
C GLU A 41 5.86 -30.02 12.60
N SER A 42 6.20 -29.49 11.42
CA SER A 42 6.90 -30.25 10.38
C SER A 42 8.15 -29.49 9.89
N PRO A 43 9.06 -30.14 9.14
CA PRO A 43 10.19 -29.45 8.54
C PRO A 43 9.78 -28.26 7.66
N ASN A 44 8.69 -28.39 6.91
CA ASN A 44 8.14 -27.30 6.10
C ASN A 44 7.61 -26.15 6.98
N ALA A 45 7.04 -26.47 8.14
CA ALA A 45 6.57 -25.48 9.10
C ALA A 45 7.73 -24.64 9.67
N THR A 46 8.87 -25.28 9.91
CA THR A 46 10.10 -24.62 10.36
C THR A 46 10.67 -23.74 9.24
N ALA A 47 10.79 -24.28 8.03
CA ALA A 47 11.29 -23.54 6.87
C ALA A 47 10.41 -22.33 6.53
N PHE A 48 9.08 -22.48 6.59
CA PHE A 48 8.15 -21.38 6.35
C PHE A 48 8.29 -20.29 7.41
N ARG A 49 8.31 -20.63 8.71
CA ARG A 49 8.48 -19.64 9.78
C ARG A 49 9.80 -18.87 9.65
N ALA A 50 10.89 -19.54 9.31
CA ALA A 50 12.17 -18.87 9.05
C ALA A 50 12.09 -17.89 7.86
N ALA A 51 11.47 -18.30 6.75
CA ALA A 51 11.27 -17.42 5.60
C ALA A 51 10.33 -16.25 5.92
N TRP A 52 9.29 -16.49 6.73
CA TRP A 52 8.35 -15.48 7.18
C TRP A 52 9.03 -14.44 8.07
N ASP A 53 9.84 -14.86 9.04
CA ASP A 53 10.60 -13.96 9.92
C ASP A 53 11.57 -13.07 9.14
N GLU A 54 12.14 -13.56 8.03
CA GLU A 54 13.00 -12.76 7.15
C GLU A 54 12.19 -11.83 6.22
N PHE A 55 11.06 -12.30 5.69
CA PHE A 55 10.27 -11.57 4.70
C PHE A 55 9.37 -10.50 5.33
N LYS A 56 8.75 -10.78 6.48
CA LYS A 56 7.77 -9.89 7.13
C LYS A 56 8.33 -8.47 7.35
N PRO A 57 9.56 -8.25 7.86
CA PRO A 57 10.11 -6.90 7.99
C PRO A 57 10.26 -6.17 6.65
N LYS A 58 10.55 -6.90 5.56
CA LYS A 58 10.61 -6.33 4.21
C LYS A 58 9.20 -5.97 3.71
N LEU A 59 8.19 -6.76 4.07
CA LEU A 59 6.79 -6.46 3.76
C LEU A 59 6.29 -5.21 4.52
N VAL A 60 6.63 -5.05 5.81
CA VAL A 60 6.38 -3.82 6.59
C VAL A 60 7.02 -2.61 5.92
N ALA A 61 8.30 -2.72 5.53
CA ALA A 61 9.00 -1.63 4.86
C ALA A 61 8.37 -1.29 3.49
N PHE A 62 7.88 -2.30 2.78
CA PHE A 62 7.19 -2.09 1.50
C PHE A 62 5.81 -1.45 1.69
N GLU A 63 5.07 -1.80 2.74
CA GLU A 63 3.83 -1.14 3.12
C GLU A 63 4.06 0.37 3.34
N GLN A 64 5.11 0.73 4.07
CA GLN A 64 5.49 2.14 4.25
C GLN A 64 5.82 2.81 2.91
N ALA A 65 6.60 2.16 2.05
CA ALA A 65 6.94 2.70 0.74
C ALA A 65 5.71 2.89 -0.16
N LEU A 66 4.71 2.00 -0.08
CA LEU A 66 3.43 2.16 -0.77
C LEU A 66 2.64 3.36 -0.24
N ALA A 67 2.62 3.58 1.08
CA ALA A 67 1.94 4.71 1.70
C ALA A 67 2.61 6.05 1.33
N ASP A 68 3.94 6.09 1.36
CA ASP A 68 4.73 7.26 0.95
C ASP A 68 4.49 7.57 -0.53
N GLY A 69 4.53 6.55 -1.39
CA GLY A 69 4.26 6.69 -2.83
C GLY A 69 2.82 7.14 -3.12
N ALA A 70 1.82 6.59 -2.43
CA ALA A 70 0.43 7.03 -2.57
C ALA A 70 0.26 8.50 -2.16
N THR A 71 0.91 8.92 -1.08
CA THR A 71 0.90 10.31 -0.62
C THR A 71 1.56 11.25 -1.63
N ASP A 72 2.70 10.86 -2.21
CA ASP A 72 3.36 11.65 -3.24
C ASP A 72 2.49 11.79 -4.50
N VAL A 73 1.85 10.70 -4.94
CA VAL A 73 0.91 10.73 -6.07
C VAL A 73 -0.30 11.63 -5.77
N ALA A 74 -0.84 11.59 -4.54
CA ALA A 74 -1.92 12.48 -4.12
C ALA A 74 -1.51 13.96 -4.20
N ASN A 75 -0.32 14.28 -3.70
CA ASN A 75 0.23 15.64 -3.77
C ASN A 75 0.43 16.08 -5.23
N ASN A 76 1.02 15.23 -6.07
CA ASN A 76 1.23 15.50 -7.48
C ASN A 76 -0.11 15.75 -8.21
N HIS A 77 -1.09 14.87 -8.02
CA HIS A 77 -2.45 15.02 -8.57
C HIS A 77 -3.07 16.37 -8.17
N ASN A 78 -3.13 16.66 -6.88
CA ASN A 78 -3.80 17.85 -6.36
C ASN A 78 -3.08 19.14 -6.79
N ASN A 79 -1.74 19.14 -6.78
CA ASN A 79 -0.94 20.28 -7.23
C ASN A 79 -1.13 20.56 -8.72
N ASN A 80 -1.19 19.51 -9.56
CA ASN A 80 -1.45 19.67 -10.99
C ASN A 80 -2.86 20.22 -11.26
N ALA A 81 -3.88 19.71 -10.57
CA ALA A 81 -5.24 20.23 -10.67
C ALA A 81 -5.31 21.71 -10.30
N ALA A 82 -4.71 22.09 -9.15
CA ALA A 82 -4.67 23.47 -8.68
C ALA A 82 -3.92 24.40 -9.63
N ALA A 83 -2.73 24.00 -10.11
CA ALA A 83 -1.90 24.82 -11.01
C ALA A 83 -2.58 25.11 -12.36
N ASN A 84 -3.51 24.25 -12.78
CA ASN A 84 -4.24 24.38 -14.04
C ASN A 84 -5.69 24.84 -13.86
N GLY A 85 -6.11 25.18 -12.64
CA GLY A 85 -7.46 25.68 -12.37
C GLY A 85 -8.57 24.64 -12.53
N VAL A 86 -8.26 23.34 -12.42
CA VAL A 86 -9.25 22.26 -12.46
C VAL A 86 -9.90 22.14 -11.09
N THR A 87 -11.17 22.54 -10.98
CA THR A 87 -11.89 22.62 -9.70
C THR A 87 -12.78 21.41 -9.40
N ASP A 88 -13.04 20.57 -10.39
CA ASP A 88 -13.89 19.38 -10.31
C ASP A 88 -13.10 18.07 -10.18
N ALA A 89 -11.77 18.14 -10.17
CA ALA A 89 -10.92 16.98 -9.92
C ALA A 89 -11.06 16.47 -8.48
N ARG A 90 -11.01 15.14 -8.32
CA ARG A 90 -11.05 14.46 -7.02
C ARG A 90 -9.95 14.99 -6.09
N GLN A 91 -10.28 15.33 -4.86
CA GLN A 91 -9.26 15.67 -3.85
C GLN A 91 -8.74 14.37 -3.21
N LEU A 92 -7.45 14.08 -3.42
CA LEU A 92 -6.79 12.91 -2.84
C LEU A 92 -6.18 13.26 -1.49
N THR A 93 -6.29 12.36 -0.51
CA THR A 93 -5.76 12.58 0.85
C THR A 93 -4.44 11.83 1.05
N PRO A 94 -3.58 12.26 1.99
CA PRO A 94 -2.42 11.48 2.39
C PRO A 94 -2.82 10.09 2.89
N VAL A 95 -1.96 9.12 2.64
CA VAL A 95 -2.11 7.72 3.07
C VAL A 95 -1.03 7.42 4.10
N SER A 96 -1.33 6.54 5.05
CA SER A 96 -0.37 6.08 6.05
C SER A 96 -0.36 4.56 6.07
N ALA A 97 0.80 3.98 6.44
CA ALA A 97 0.87 2.57 6.77
C ALA A 97 -0.10 2.26 7.93
N VAL A 98 -0.64 1.05 7.93
CA VAL A 98 -1.61 0.61 8.93
C VAL A 98 -0.84 0.08 10.14
N ALA A 99 -1.14 0.66 11.32
CA ALA A 99 -0.50 0.32 12.59
C ALA A 99 -0.83 -1.09 13.09
#